data_AF-A0A1V9YJP3-F1
#
_entry.id   AF-A0A1V9YJP3-F1
#
_cell.length_a   1.000
_cell.length_b   1.000
_cell.length_c   1.000
_cell.angle_alpha   90.00
_cell.angle_beta   90.00
_cell.angle_gamma   90.00
#
_symmetry.space_group_name_H-M   'P 1'
#
loop_
_entity.id
_entity.type
_entity.pdbx_description
1 polymer ?
#
loop_
_entity_poly.entity_id
_entity_poly.type
_entity_poly.pdbx_seq_one_letter_code
_entity_poly.pdbx_strand_id
1 'polypeptide(L)'
;MTDNRLISSDDDRYHRPDHDEDSDSDHTSSNESSVGGDDGPSQATPKGTKWWSAEDDLILLIQANNERPFLVDKSRGAGGLMAAWEKTAASILQVPGFSRPELSGKKASTRFGKLLAKHRKFQKTSKYSSGTSEDETDSTKLLDEIVSLVDDHAVKKTKELESKKAVKSKQDDAARYIRDQAMQRCSKKPTTEGESPSPTGKKKLINDFQTQDMALEQERIEFEKAKLKIEAEQREKDRAEREKDRADRAKEREEEREERARIREEERQERAAIRDNERKRTEALMALIQAVLAQAHKPN
;
A
#
# COMPACT_ATOMS: atom_id res chain seq x y z
N MET A 1 15.98 1.38 -57.23
CA MET A 1 14.87 0.46 -56.93
C MET A 1 14.38 0.84 -55.54
N THR A 2 13.61 1.92 -55.48
CA THR A 2 12.12 1.94 -55.37
C THR A 2 11.69 1.59 -53.95
N ASP A 3 11.43 2.55 -53.05
CA ASP A 3 10.28 3.50 -52.96
C ASP A 3 8.89 2.86 -52.87
N ASN A 4 8.05 3.54 -52.07
CA ASN A 4 6.60 3.45 -51.81
C ASN A 4 6.18 2.66 -50.56
N ARG A 5 5.23 3.13 -49.73
CA ARG A 5 4.38 4.34 -49.65
C ARG A 5 3.74 4.30 -48.23
N LEU A 6 3.68 5.39 -47.44
CA LEU A 6 2.59 6.41 -47.41
C LEU A 6 1.27 5.78 -46.89
N ILE A 7 0.53 6.28 -45.89
CA ILE A 7 -0.21 7.57 -45.75
C ILE A 7 -0.82 7.54 -44.31
N SER A 8 -0.56 8.51 -43.43
CA SER A 8 -1.27 9.79 -43.20
C SER A 8 -2.51 9.68 -42.31
N SER A 9 -2.56 10.45 -41.22
CA SER A 9 -3.18 11.79 -41.22
C SER A 9 -2.85 12.48 -39.89
N ASP A 10 -2.14 13.61 -39.91
CA ASP A 10 -2.65 15.00 -40.05
C ASP A 10 -3.29 15.48 -38.72
N ASP A 11 -3.15 16.69 -38.22
CA ASP A 11 -2.42 17.93 -38.53
C ASP A 11 -2.57 18.72 -37.20
N ASP A 12 -1.55 19.30 -36.57
CA ASP A 12 -0.78 20.49 -36.95
C ASP A 12 -1.47 21.83 -36.61
N ARG A 13 -0.71 22.66 -35.88
CA ARG A 13 -0.72 24.13 -35.78
C ARG A 13 -2.00 24.90 -35.39
N TYR A 14 -1.88 25.65 -34.29
CA TYR A 14 -2.00 27.13 -34.22
C TYR A 14 -1.35 27.57 -32.89
N HIS A 15 -0.10 28.04 -32.87
CA HIS A 15 0.35 29.43 -33.01
C HIS A 15 -0.46 30.49 -32.22
N ARG A 16 0.23 31.07 -31.23
CA ARG A 16 -0.14 32.17 -30.33
C ARG A 16 -0.14 33.51 -31.08
N PRO A 17 -0.85 34.53 -30.57
CA PRO A 17 -0.20 35.83 -30.39
C PRO A 17 -0.47 36.47 -29.03
N ASP A 18 0.42 37.40 -28.70
CA ASP A 18 0.57 38.17 -27.46
C ASP A 18 -0.41 39.34 -27.32
N HIS A 19 -0.41 39.91 -26.10
CA HIS A 19 -0.67 41.31 -25.71
C HIS A 19 -1.97 42.00 -26.14
N ASP A 20 -2.74 42.46 -25.15
CA ASP A 20 -3.02 43.89 -25.00
C ASP A 20 -3.19 44.23 -23.52
N GLU A 21 -2.39 45.20 -23.08
CA GLU A 21 -2.68 46.03 -21.92
C GLU A 21 -3.75 47.03 -22.34
N ASP A 22 -4.80 47.21 -21.55
CA ASP A 22 -5.51 48.49 -21.48
C ASP A 22 -5.89 48.77 -20.03
N SER A 23 -5.19 49.75 -19.49
CA SER A 23 -5.62 50.63 -18.40
C SER A 23 -6.95 51.28 -18.77
N ASP A 24 -7.91 51.28 -17.83
CA ASP A 24 -8.67 52.50 -17.57
C ASP A 24 -9.06 52.58 -16.08
N SER A 25 -8.47 53.58 -15.45
CA SER A 25 -8.88 54.21 -14.22
C SER A 25 -10.18 55.00 -14.43
N ASP A 26 -11.13 54.92 -13.49
CA ASP A 26 -11.64 56.14 -12.84
C ASP A 26 -12.61 55.87 -11.66
N HIS A 27 -12.21 56.44 -10.52
CA HIS A 27 -12.97 57.32 -9.62
C HIS A 27 -14.23 56.82 -8.85
N THR A 28 -13.99 56.64 -7.54
CA THR A 28 -14.65 57.31 -6.39
C THR A 28 -16.19 57.38 -6.33
N SER A 29 -16.76 56.73 -5.30
CA SER A 29 -17.68 57.36 -4.32
C SER A 29 -17.88 56.37 -3.16
N SER A 30 -17.10 56.46 -2.09
CA SER A 30 -17.46 57.13 -0.83
C SER A 30 -18.92 56.98 -0.39
N ASN A 31 -19.05 56.39 0.81
CA ASN A 31 -20.04 56.67 1.86
C ASN A 31 -21.46 56.13 1.54
N GLU A 32 -22.26 55.55 2.42
CA GLU A 32 -22.55 55.92 3.81
C GLU A 32 -23.16 54.72 4.57
N SER A 33 -23.08 54.80 5.88
CA SER A 33 -23.62 53.88 6.88
C SER A 33 -25.15 53.79 6.84
N SER A 34 -25.72 52.59 6.94
CA SER A 34 -27.09 52.44 7.45
C SER A 34 -27.25 51.16 8.26
N VAL A 35 -27.59 51.38 9.53
CA VAL A 35 -27.95 50.43 10.57
C VAL A 35 -29.34 49.84 10.29
N GLY A 36 -29.54 48.54 10.58
CA GLY A 36 -30.84 48.01 11.03
C GLY A 36 -31.28 46.64 10.51
N GLY A 37 -31.53 45.70 11.45
CA GLY A 37 -32.49 44.57 11.37
C GLY A 37 -32.02 43.32 10.61
N ASP A 38 -31.63 42.22 11.27
CA ASP A 38 -32.48 41.19 11.91
C ASP A 38 -33.36 40.43 10.90
N ASP A 39 -32.95 39.22 10.52
CA ASP A 39 -33.57 37.94 10.94
C ASP A 39 -33.25 36.79 9.95
N GLY A 40 -32.81 35.64 10.48
CA GLY A 40 -32.67 34.38 9.76
C GLY A 40 -31.24 33.86 9.56
N PRO A 41 -30.80 32.79 10.27
CA PRO A 41 -29.60 32.07 9.91
C PRO A 41 -29.91 31.27 8.64
N SER A 42 -29.58 31.87 7.50
CA SER A 42 -29.43 31.15 6.25
C SER A 42 -28.46 30.00 6.51
N GLN A 43 -28.99 28.78 6.58
CA GLN A 43 -28.18 27.56 6.60
C GLN A 43 -27.38 27.55 5.31
N ALA A 44 -26.20 28.17 5.35
CA ALA A 44 -25.17 27.92 4.39
C ALA A 44 -24.84 26.44 4.53
N THR A 45 -25.40 25.62 3.64
CA THR A 45 -24.95 24.25 3.43
C THR A 45 -23.42 24.34 3.32
N PRO A 46 -22.65 23.69 4.22
CA PRO A 46 -21.21 23.81 4.19
C PRO A 46 -20.77 23.30 2.83
N LYS A 47 -20.16 24.17 2.03
CA LYS A 47 -19.51 23.79 0.79
C LYS A 47 -18.53 22.68 1.16
N GLY A 48 -18.82 21.46 0.73
CA GLY A 48 -18.16 20.26 1.21
C GLY A 48 -16.64 20.44 1.21
N THR A 49 -16.02 20.23 2.37
CA THR A 49 -14.59 20.47 2.50
C THR A 49 -13.85 19.37 1.74
N LYS A 50 -12.78 19.75 1.03
CA LYS A 50 -11.93 18.77 0.32
C LYS A 50 -11.10 17.93 1.31
N TRP A 51 -10.97 18.39 2.55
CA TRP A 51 -10.08 17.86 3.59
C TRP A 51 -10.84 17.00 4.59
N TRP A 52 -10.18 15.97 5.15
CA TRP A 52 -10.76 15.14 6.22
C TRP A 52 -10.66 15.89 7.55
N SER A 53 -11.80 16.11 8.21
CA SER A 53 -11.84 16.62 9.57
C SER A 53 -11.69 15.49 10.59
N ALA A 54 -11.42 15.84 11.86
CA ALA A 54 -11.40 14.87 12.95
C ALA A 54 -12.76 14.18 13.16
N GLU A 55 -13.85 14.93 12.96
CA GLU A 55 -15.22 14.40 13.02
C GLU A 55 -15.47 13.39 11.88
N ASP A 56 -15.04 13.70 10.65
CA ASP A 56 -15.16 12.77 9.53
C ASP A 56 -14.35 11.48 9.75
N ASP A 57 -13.16 11.60 10.36
CA ASP A 57 -12.35 10.45 10.73
C ASP A 57 -13.04 9.60 11.81
N LEU A 58 -13.66 10.23 12.80
CA LEU A 58 -14.42 9.53 13.84
C LEU A 58 -15.61 8.78 13.23
N ILE A 59 -16.42 9.44 12.39
CA ILE A 59 -17.55 8.81 11.67
C ILE A 59 -17.07 7.62 10.83
N LEU A 60 -15.98 7.79 10.07
CA LEU A 60 -15.38 6.71 9.27
C LEU A 60 -14.97 5.53 10.15
N LEU A 61 -14.31 5.79 11.28
CA LEU A 61 -13.86 4.73 12.19
C LEU A 61 -15.05 4.01 12.83
N ILE A 62 -16.07 4.73 13.29
CA ILE A 62 -17.28 4.15 13.87
C ILE A 62 -17.95 3.22 12.85
N GLN A 63 -18.17 3.71 11.62
CA GLN A 63 -18.86 2.92 10.62
C GLN A 63 -18.03 1.72 10.15
N ALA A 64 -16.71 1.89 9.99
CA ALA A 64 -15.81 0.77 9.68
C ALA A 64 -15.75 -0.25 10.84
N ASN A 65 -15.84 0.19 12.09
CA ASN A 65 -15.94 -0.69 13.25
C ASN A 65 -17.24 -1.51 13.18
N ASN A 66 -18.36 -0.90 12.85
CA ASN A 66 -19.65 -1.62 12.79
C ASN A 66 -19.72 -2.61 11.62
N GLU A 67 -19.28 -2.21 10.43
CA GLU A 67 -19.46 -3.00 9.20
C GLU A 67 -18.29 -3.95 8.88
N ARG A 68 -17.14 -3.76 9.53
CA ARG A 68 -15.94 -4.60 9.38
C ARG A 68 -15.48 -4.81 7.93
N PRO A 69 -15.48 -3.79 7.04
CA PRO A 69 -15.08 -3.98 5.63
C PRO A 69 -13.62 -4.46 5.51
N PHE A 70 -12.76 -4.14 6.48
CA PHE A 70 -11.36 -4.54 6.53
C PHE A 70 -11.09 -6.00 6.91
N LEU A 71 -12.10 -6.74 7.40
CA LEU A 71 -11.98 -8.17 7.74
C LEU A 71 -12.40 -9.08 6.60
N VAL A 72 -12.95 -8.53 5.50
CA VAL A 72 -13.39 -9.32 4.35
C VAL A 72 -12.20 -10.03 3.71
N ASP A 73 -12.35 -11.34 3.46
CA ASP A 73 -11.28 -12.14 2.91
C ASP A 73 -10.93 -11.69 1.48
N LYS A 74 -9.66 -11.28 1.31
CA LYS A 74 -9.07 -10.92 0.02
C LYS A 74 -9.14 -12.04 -1.03
N SER A 75 -9.31 -13.30 -0.60
CA SER A 75 -9.45 -14.46 -1.50
C SER A 75 -10.72 -14.42 -2.35
N ARG A 76 -11.77 -13.69 -1.93
CA ARG A 76 -12.98 -13.43 -2.74
C ARG A 76 -12.76 -12.39 -3.85
N GLY A 77 -11.50 -12.05 -4.13
CA GLY A 77 -11.09 -11.09 -5.16
C GLY A 77 -11.26 -9.63 -4.72
N ALA A 78 -10.71 -8.72 -5.54
CA ALA A 78 -10.83 -7.27 -5.33
C ALA A 78 -12.29 -6.80 -5.24
N GLY A 79 -13.22 -7.52 -5.90
CA GLY A 79 -14.65 -7.25 -5.87
C GLY A 79 -15.28 -7.38 -4.49
N GLY A 80 -14.90 -8.38 -3.68
CA GLY A 80 -15.48 -8.58 -2.35
C GLY A 80 -15.06 -7.53 -1.33
N LEU A 81 -13.76 -7.24 -1.26
CA LEU A 81 -13.22 -6.21 -0.35
C LEU A 81 -13.68 -4.81 -0.77
N MET A 82 -13.59 -4.47 -2.06
CA MET A 82 -13.98 -3.14 -2.53
C MET A 82 -15.49 -2.93 -2.43
N ALA A 83 -16.33 -3.95 -2.68
CA ALA A 83 -17.78 -3.84 -2.48
C ALA A 83 -18.15 -3.60 -1.01
N ALA A 84 -17.44 -4.23 -0.07
CA ALA A 84 -17.65 -3.96 1.36
C ALA A 84 -17.31 -2.51 1.71
N TRP A 85 -16.18 -1.99 1.21
CA TRP A 85 -15.82 -0.59 1.39
C TRP A 85 -16.76 0.39 0.68
N GLU A 86 -17.30 0.02 -0.49
CA GLU A 86 -18.29 0.84 -1.20
C GLU A 86 -19.60 0.92 -0.42
N LYS A 87 -20.04 -0.21 0.16
CA LYS A 87 -21.19 -0.25 1.07
C LYS A 87 -20.96 0.65 2.28
N THR A 88 -19.80 0.55 2.93
CA THR A 88 -19.46 1.40 4.09
C THR A 88 -19.41 2.86 3.71
N ALA A 89 -18.85 3.21 2.55
CA ALA A 89 -18.82 4.57 2.05
C ALA A 89 -20.22 5.13 1.80
N ALA A 90 -21.11 4.34 1.20
CA ALA A 90 -22.52 4.71 1.00
C ALA A 90 -23.24 4.93 2.35
N SER A 91 -22.95 4.11 3.38
CA SER A 91 -23.52 4.30 4.71
C SER A 91 -23.00 5.57 5.39
N ILE A 92 -21.72 5.90 5.26
CA ILE A 92 -21.13 7.12 5.85
C ILE A 92 -21.78 8.38 5.27
N LEU A 93 -22.11 8.39 3.96
CA LEU A 93 -22.78 9.53 3.33
C LEU A 93 -24.19 9.79 3.88
N GLN A 94 -24.80 8.82 4.56
CA GLN A 94 -26.11 8.99 5.22
C GLN A 94 -25.98 9.48 6.67
N VAL A 95 -24.76 9.57 7.23
CA VAL A 95 -24.53 9.99 8.60
C VAL A 95 -24.59 11.52 8.70
N PRO A 96 -25.47 12.10 9.53
CA PRO A 96 -25.49 13.54 9.76
C PRO A 96 -24.15 14.05 10.29
N GLY A 97 -23.71 15.20 9.81
CA GLY A 97 -22.44 15.80 10.23
C GLY A 97 -21.22 15.36 9.42
N PHE A 98 -21.35 14.37 8.53
CA PHE A 98 -20.29 14.07 7.57
C PHE A 98 -20.13 15.21 6.57
N SER A 99 -18.93 15.77 6.48
CA SER A 99 -18.71 17.05 5.78
C SER A 99 -18.52 16.92 4.28
N ARG A 100 -18.30 15.70 3.77
CA ARG A 100 -17.93 15.45 2.36
C ARG A 100 -19.15 15.03 1.52
N PRO A 101 -19.35 15.61 0.33
CA PRO A 101 -20.53 15.36 -0.49
C PRO A 101 -20.47 14.02 -1.22
N GLU A 102 -19.26 13.48 -1.42
CA GLU A 102 -19.02 12.20 -2.06
C GLU A 102 -17.90 11.42 -1.39
N LEU A 103 -18.11 10.12 -1.24
CA LEU A 103 -17.16 9.18 -0.69
C LEU A 103 -17.24 7.87 -1.46
N SER A 104 -16.11 7.42 -1.99
CA SER A 104 -15.98 6.10 -2.59
C SER A 104 -15.29 5.14 -1.63
N GLY A 105 -15.53 3.85 -1.79
CA GLY A 105 -14.89 2.81 -0.97
C GLY A 105 -13.36 2.87 -1.04
N LYS A 106 -12.79 3.25 -2.19
CA LYS A 106 -11.35 3.48 -2.34
C LYS A 106 -10.84 4.65 -1.48
N LYS A 107 -11.58 5.77 -1.44
CA LYS A 107 -11.21 6.94 -0.61
C LYS A 107 -11.32 6.59 0.89
N ALA A 108 -12.40 5.90 1.28
CA ALA A 108 -12.63 5.45 2.65
C ALA A 108 -11.53 4.47 3.13
N SER A 109 -11.28 3.40 2.38
CA SER A 109 -10.24 2.41 2.71
C SER A 109 -8.84 3.03 2.79
N THR A 110 -8.51 3.95 1.89
CA THR A 110 -7.22 4.65 1.90
C THR A 110 -7.08 5.52 3.14
N ARG A 111 -8.12 6.28 3.53
CA ARG A 111 -8.08 7.11 4.74
C ARG A 111 -7.99 6.25 5.99
N PHE A 112 -8.80 5.21 6.09
CA PHE A 112 -8.78 4.25 7.19
C PHE A 112 -7.38 3.64 7.38
N GLY A 113 -6.75 3.18 6.29
CA GLY A 113 -5.38 2.65 6.33
C GLY A 113 -4.36 3.66 6.86
N LYS A 114 -4.49 4.94 6.49
CA LYS A 114 -3.63 6.02 7.02
C LYS A 114 -3.84 6.24 8.52
N LEU A 115 -5.09 6.21 9.00
CA LEU A 115 -5.40 6.35 10.43
C LEU A 115 -4.81 5.20 11.25
N LEU A 116 -4.99 3.96 10.80
CA LEU A 116 -4.38 2.78 11.46
C LEU A 116 -2.85 2.86 11.47
N ALA A 117 -2.22 3.25 10.36
CA ALA A 117 -0.77 3.38 10.30
C ALA A 117 -0.25 4.48 11.23
N LYS A 118 -0.93 5.63 11.29
CA LYS A 118 -0.61 6.71 12.23
C LYS A 118 -0.74 6.22 13.68
N HIS A 119 -1.81 5.48 13.99
CA HIS A 119 -2.06 4.97 15.34
C HIS A 119 -1.04 3.91 15.79
N ARG A 120 -0.65 3.00 14.90
CA ARG A 120 0.38 2.01 15.23
C ARG A 120 1.74 2.65 15.49
N LYS A 121 2.08 3.72 14.75
CA LYS A 121 3.28 4.54 15.03
C LYS A 121 3.17 5.19 16.41
N PHE A 122 2.01 5.76 16.72
CA PHE A 122 1.70 6.34 18.02
C PHE A 122 1.86 5.34 19.16
N GLN A 123 1.20 4.17 19.11
CA GLN A 123 1.36 3.13 20.14
C GLN A 123 2.82 2.70 20.33
N LYS A 124 3.60 2.62 19.24
CA LYS A 124 5.02 2.28 19.31
C LYS A 124 5.82 3.38 20.00
N THR A 125 5.60 4.65 19.66
CA THR A 125 6.32 5.78 20.28
C THR A 125 5.91 5.99 21.74
N SER A 126 4.61 5.93 22.05
CA SER A 126 4.08 6.13 23.39
C SER A 126 4.54 5.04 24.36
N LYS A 127 4.74 3.80 23.89
CA LYS A 127 5.37 2.72 24.67
C LYS A 127 6.79 3.08 25.17
N TYR A 128 7.51 3.96 24.47
CA TYR A 128 8.85 4.41 24.84
C TYR A 128 8.88 5.79 25.50
N SER A 129 7.74 6.49 25.59
CA SER A 129 7.62 7.85 26.13
C SER A 129 6.80 7.91 27.42
N SER A 130 6.74 6.82 28.20
CA SER A 130 5.93 6.74 29.42
C SER A 130 6.30 7.86 30.42
N GLY A 131 5.46 8.88 30.50
CA GLY A 131 5.68 10.04 31.36
C GLY A 131 4.70 11.20 31.12
N THR A 132 4.03 11.25 29.97
CA THR A 132 3.01 12.26 29.64
C THR A 132 1.61 11.65 29.56
N SER A 133 0.66 12.15 30.35
CA SER A 133 -0.76 11.85 30.18
C SER A 133 -1.29 12.63 28.98
N GLU A 134 -1.41 11.99 27.83
CA GLU A 134 -2.21 12.54 26.73
C GLU A 134 -3.67 12.16 26.94
N ASP A 135 -4.56 13.08 26.59
CA ASP A 135 -6.01 12.85 26.65
C ASP A 135 -6.41 11.74 25.67
N GLU A 136 -6.95 10.65 26.20
CA GLU A 136 -7.51 9.57 25.39
C GLU A 136 -8.78 10.03 24.69
N THR A 137 -8.63 10.44 23.43
CA THR A 137 -9.76 10.76 22.54
C THR A 137 -10.57 9.50 22.20
N ASP A 138 -11.84 9.67 21.85
CA ASP A 138 -12.69 8.56 21.38
C ASP A 138 -12.13 7.91 20.11
N SER A 139 -11.48 8.69 19.25
CA SER A 139 -10.76 8.20 18.07
C SER A 139 -9.64 7.22 18.44
N THR A 140 -8.83 7.56 19.45
CA THR A 140 -7.73 6.69 19.91
C THR A 140 -8.21 5.39 20.51
N LYS A 141 -9.27 5.43 21.35
CA LYS A 141 -9.88 4.21 21.95
C LYS A 141 -10.43 3.28 20.87
N LEU A 142 -11.12 3.86 19.89
CA LEU A 142 -11.70 3.09 18.79
C LEU A 142 -10.61 2.49 17.89
N LEU A 143 -9.52 3.22 17.65
CA LEU A 143 -8.37 2.71 16.91
C LEU A 143 -7.66 1.56 17.67
N ASP A 144 -7.60 1.60 19.01
CA ASP A 144 -7.07 0.48 19.81
C ASP A 144 -7.93 -0.79 19.63
N GLU A 145 -9.25 -0.67 19.73
CA GLU A 145 -10.19 -1.78 19.51
C GLU A 145 -10.04 -2.35 18.09
N ILE A 146 -10.03 -1.48 17.08
CA ILE A 146 -9.89 -1.89 15.68
C ILE A 146 -8.55 -2.60 15.44
N VAL A 147 -7.45 -2.10 16.02
CA VAL A 147 -6.14 -2.74 15.91
C VAL A 147 -6.16 -4.14 16.51
N SER A 148 -6.74 -4.31 17.71
CA SER A 148 -6.90 -5.63 18.33
C SER A 148 -7.64 -6.59 17.41
N LEU A 149 -8.75 -6.14 16.81
CA LEU A 149 -9.57 -6.97 15.93
C LEU A 149 -8.87 -7.35 14.63
N VAL A 150 -8.07 -6.45 14.06
CA VAL A 150 -7.25 -6.74 12.88
C VAL A 150 -6.20 -7.82 13.21
N ASP A 151 -5.53 -7.68 14.36
CA ASP A 151 -4.47 -8.58 14.77
C ASP A 151 -5.04 -9.96 15.16
N ASP A 152 -6.15 -10.00 15.89
CA ASP A 152 -6.88 -11.23 16.21
C ASP A 152 -7.37 -11.96 14.96
N HIS A 153 -7.90 -11.22 13.98
CA HIS A 153 -8.32 -11.81 12.71
C HIS A 153 -7.14 -12.37 11.91
N ALA A 154 -5.98 -11.71 11.94
CA ALA A 154 -4.77 -12.21 11.30
C ALA A 154 -4.32 -13.54 11.96
N VAL A 155 -4.29 -13.61 13.29
CA VAL A 155 -3.97 -14.83 14.05
C VAL A 155 -4.97 -15.95 13.79
N LYS A 156 -6.27 -15.63 13.76
CA LYS A 156 -7.31 -16.63 13.46
C LYS A 156 -7.14 -17.19 12.05
N LYS A 157 -6.85 -16.33 11.08
CA LYS A 157 -6.63 -16.72 9.68
C LYS A 157 -5.39 -17.61 9.52
N THR A 158 -4.28 -17.29 10.18
CA THR A 158 -3.07 -18.14 10.14
C THR A 158 -3.33 -19.50 10.74
N LYS A 159 -3.97 -19.56 11.92
CA LYS A 159 -4.36 -20.81 12.57
C LYS A 159 -5.29 -21.66 11.72
N GLU A 160 -6.27 -21.04 11.05
CA GLU A 160 -7.16 -21.74 10.14
C GLU A 160 -6.40 -22.31 8.93
N LEU A 161 -5.48 -21.54 8.34
CA LEU A 161 -4.64 -22.02 7.24
C LEU A 161 -3.73 -23.17 7.66
N GLU A 162 -3.13 -23.12 8.85
CA GLU A 162 -2.31 -24.20 9.41
C GLU A 162 -3.14 -25.46 9.65
N SER A 163 -4.34 -25.33 10.20
CA SER A 163 -5.24 -26.48 10.40
C SER A 163 -5.65 -27.13 9.06
N LYS A 164 -5.98 -26.34 8.04
CA LYS A 164 -6.29 -26.83 6.69
C LYS A 164 -5.09 -27.54 6.06
N LYS A 165 -3.88 -27.00 6.22
CA LYS A 165 -2.64 -27.66 5.76
C LYS A 165 -2.40 -28.97 6.50
N ALA A 166 -2.61 -29.03 7.81
CA ALA A 166 -2.44 -30.24 8.60
C ALA A 166 -3.44 -31.34 8.19
N VAL A 167 -4.70 -30.99 7.96
CA VAL A 167 -5.71 -31.92 7.45
C VAL A 167 -5.32 -32.44 6.07
N LYS A 168 -4.91 -31.54 5.16
CA LYS A 168 -4.46 -31.93 3.82
C LYS A 168 -3.24 -32.85 3.87
N SER A 169 -2.25 -32.55 4.72
CA SER A 169 -1.08 -33.41 4.90
C SER A 169 -1.47 -34.82 5.38
N LYS A 170 -2.38 -34.92 6.36
CA LYS A 170 -2.88 -36.23 6.83
C LYS A 170 -3.60 -37.02 5.73
N GLN A 171 -4.38 -36.33 4.89
CA GLN A 171 -5.03 -36.95 3.73
C GLN A 171 -4.00 -37.44 2.70
N ASP A 172 -2.99 -36.62 2.41
CA ASP A 172 -1.91 -36.97 1.49
C ASP A 172 -1.08 -38.15 2.02
N ASP A 173 -0.80 -38.19 3.33
CA ASP A 173 -0.07 -39.29 3.98
C ASP A 173 -0.89 -40.58 3.99
N ALA A 174 -2.20 -40.50 4.24
CA ALA A 174 -3.11 -41.64 4.14
C ALA A 174 -3.19 -42.18 2.69
N ALA A 175 -3.28 -41.28 1.70
CA ALA A 175 -3.29 -41.66 0.30
C ALA A 175 -1.97 -42.31 -0.15
N ARG A 176 -0.82 -41.79 0.34
CA ARG A 176 0.50 -42.40 0.13
C ARG A 176 0.57 -43.80 0.74
N TYR A 177 0.12 -43.96 1.99
CA TYR A 177 0.10 -45.25 2.67
C TYR A 177 -0.71 -46.30 1.89
N ILE A 178 -1.89 -45.95 1.38
CA ILE A 178 -2.72 -46.86 0.58
C ILE A 178 -2.01 -47.26 -0.72
N ARG A 179 -1.37 -46.30 -1.41
CA ARG A 179 -0.58 -46.56 -2.62
C ARG A 179 0.57 -47.53 -2.35
N ASP A 180 1.33 -47.30 -1.29
CA ASP A 180 2.48 -48.14 -0.93
C ASP A 180 2.05 -49.57 -0.58
N GLN A 181 0.95 -49.71 0.17
CA GLN A 181 0.37 -51.03 0.49
C GLN A 181 -0.10 -51.79 -0.76
N ALA A 182 -0.72 -51.09 -1.72
CA ALA A 182 -1.13 -51.70 -2.98
C ALA A 182 0.07 -52.17 -3.81
N MET A 183 1.12 -51.35 -3.91
CA MET A 183 2.36 -51.69 -4.63
C MET A 183 3.04 -52.93 -4.04
N GLN A 184 3.15 -53.01 -2.70
CA GLN A 184 3.77 -54.17 -2.04
C GLN A 184 3.00 -55.48 -2.24
N ARG A 185 1.66 -55.43 -2.36
CA ARG A 185 0.83 -56.61 -2.62
C ARG A 185 0.89 -57.05 -4.07
N CYS A 186 0.99 -56.12 -5.02
CA CYS A 186 1.16 -56.44 -6.44
C CYS A 186 2.54 -57.03 -6.75
N SER A 187 3.59 -56.68 -5.99
CA SER A 187 4.95 -57.22 -6.16
C SER A 187 5.15 -58.64 -5.58
N LYS A 188 4.20 -59.18 -4.79
CA LYS A 188 4.30 -60.52 -4.20
C LYS A 188 3.32 -61.50 -4.87
N LYS A 189 3.62 -61.90 -6.11
CA LYS A 189 3.11 -63.17 -6.66
C LYS A 189 4.19 -64.24 -6.53
N PRO A 190 4.04 -65.25 -5.65
CA PRO A 190 4.81 -66.49 -5.81
C PRO A 190 4.19 -67.29 -6.96
N THR A 191 4.93 -67.42 -8.06
CA THR A 191 4.62 -68.38 -9.13
C THR A 191 4.99 -69.79 -8.67
N THR A 192 3.99 -70.57 -8.30
CA THR A 192 3.99 -72.05 -8.21
C THR A 192 2.57 -72.43 -8.61
N GLU A 193 2.28 -73.17 -9.69
CA GLU A 193 2.85 -74.41 -10.22
C GLU A 193 2.52 -74.56 -11.73
N GLY A 194 3.39 -75.27 -12.46
CA GLY A 194 3.03 -76.11 -13.62
C GLY A 194 2.85 -75.46 -15.00
N GLU A 195 3.93 -75.36 -15.78
CA GLU A 195 4.04 -75.91 -17.16
C GLU A 195 5.48 -75.66 -17.68
N SER A 196 6.10 -76.68 -18.25
CA SER A 196 7.49 -76.62 -18.75
C SER A 196 7.58 -75.66 -19.96
N PRO A 197 8.34 -74.54 -19.90
CA PRO A 197 8.50 -73.69 -21.07
C PRO A 197 9.74 -74.14 -21.86
N SER A 198 9.50 -74.39 -23.14
CA SER A 198 10.49 -74.48 -24.22
C SER A 198 11.66 -73.48 -24.04
N PRO A 199 12.91 -73.89 -24.33
CA PRO A 199 14.12 -73.12 -24.00
C PRO A 199 14.24 -71.74 -24.68
N THR A 200 13.42 -71.45 -25.70
CA THR A 200 13.38 -70.14 -26.38
C THR A 200 12.55 -69.08 -25.64
N GLY A 201 11.58 -69.45 -24.78
CA GLY A 201 10.74 -68.49 -24.05
C GLY A 201 11.41 -67.84 -22.84
N LYS A 202 12.32 -68.59 -22.17
CA LYS A 202 12.99 -68.13 -20.95
C LYS A 202 13.92 -66.93 -21.18
N LYS A 203 14.60 -66.88 -22.32
CA LYS A 203 15.48 -65.75 -22.69
C LYS A 203 14.70 -64.46 -22.97
N LYS A 204 13.50 -64.56 -23.55
CA LYS A 204 12.62 -63.38 -23.74
C LYS A 204 12.15 -62.82 -22.40
N LEU A 205 11.66 -63.66 -21.49
CA LEU A 205 11.23 -63.18 -20.16
C LEU A 205 12.35 -62.50 -19.37
N ILE A 206 13.58 -63.01 -19.44
CA ILE A 206 14.74 -62.40 -18.76
C ILE A 206 15.06 -61.03 -19.37
N ASN A 207 15.01 -60.91 -20.69
CA ASN A 207 15.29 -59.65 -21.39
C ASN A 207 14.18 -58.62 -21.15
N ASP A 208 12.92 -59.05 -21.13
CA ASP A 208 11.77 -58.20 -20.82
C ASP A 208 11.82 -57.72 -19.36
N PHE A 209 12.21 -58.59 -18.42
CA PHE A 209 12.43 -58.22 -17.02
C PHE A 209 13.55 -57.19 -16.85
N GLN A 210 14.70 -57.38 -17.51
CA GLN A 210 15.80 -56.41 -17.49
C GLN A 210 15.41 -55.07 -18.11
N THR A 211 14.61 -55.09 -19.18
CA THR A 211 14.13 -53.86 -19.84
C THR A 211 13.15 -53.10 -18.94
N GLN A 212 12.26 -53.81 -18.26
CA GLN A 212 11.33 -53.23 -17.30
C GLN A 212 12.05 -52.68 -16.07
N ASP A 213 13.07 -53.37 -15.57
CA ASP A 213 13.89 -52.95 -14.43
C ASP A 213 14.68 -51.67 -14.75
N MET A 214 15.30 -51.59 -15.94
CA MET A 214 15.94 -50.37 -16.41
C MET A 214 14.97 -49.19 -16.58
N ALA A 215 13.75 -49.44 -17.04
CA ALA A 215 12.73 -48.40 -17.19
C ALA A 215 12.28 -47.84 -15.83
N LEU A 216 12.13 -48.71 -14.82
CA LEU A 216 11.80 -48.30 -13.45
C LEU A 216 12.95 -47.52 -12.80
N GLU A 217 14.20 -47.91 -13.03
CA GLU A 217 15.36 -47.16 -12.53
C GLU A 217 15.46 -45.77 -13.20
N GLN A 218 15.17 -45.68 -14.51
CA GLN A 218 15.12 -44.40 -15.22
C GLN A 218 14.03 -43.48 -14.66
N GLU A 219 12.82 -43.98 -14.43
CA GLU A 219 11.74 -43.20 -13.83
C GLU A 219 12.09 -42.73 -12.40
N ARG A 220 12.75 -43.59 -11.62
CA ARG A 220 13.24 -43.25 -10.28
C ARG A 220 14.28 -42.12 -10.34
N ILE A 221 15.23 -42.19 -11.27
CA ILE A 221 16.26 -41.16 -11.47
C ILE A 221 15.62 -39.84 -11.91
N GLU A 222 14.63 -39.88 -12.81
CA GLU A 222 13.92 -38.69 -13.26
C GLU A 222 13.13 -38.03 -12.14
N PHE A 223 12.45 -38.82 -11.31
CA PHE A 223 11.74 -38.32 -10.14
C PHE A 223 12.70 -37.69 -9.13
N GLU A 224 13.82 -38.34 -8.84
CA GLU A 224 14.84 -37.81 -7.93
C GLU A 224 15.48 -36.53 -8.47
N LYS A 225 15.73 -36.45 -9.78
CA LYS A 225 16.20 -35.25 -10.47
C LYS A 225 15.17 -34.12 -10.44
N ALA A 226 13.89 -34.42 -10.63
CA ALA A 226 12.80 -33.44 -10.55
C ALA A 226 12.66 -32.89 -9.12
N LYS A 227 12.73 -33.76 -8.12
CA LYS A 227 12.72 -33.38 -6.70
C LYS A 227 13.90 -32.46 -6.36
N LEU A 228 15.12 -32.81 -6.79
CA LEU A 228 16.30 -31.97 -6.60
C LEU A 228 16.20 -30.62 -7.31
N LYS A 229 15.60 -30.60 -8.51
CA LYS A 229 15.38 -29.34 -9.25
C LYS A 229 14.42 -28.41 -8.52
N ILE A 230 13.31 -28.94 -8.00
CA ILE A 230 12.35 -28.16 -7.20
C ILE A 230 13.01 -27.64 -5.92
N GLU A 231 13.82 -28.47 -5.25
CA GLU A 231 14.55 -28.09 -4.04
C GLU A 231 15.61 -26.99 -4.32
N ALA A 232 16.30 -27.08 -5.45
CA ALA A 232 17.26 -26.07 -5.89
C ALA A 232 16.57 -24.73 -6.19
N GLU A 233 15.45 -24.75 -6.91
CA GLU A 233 14.66 -23.56 -7.23
C GLU A 233 14.11 -22.90 -5.95
N GLN A 234 13.66 -23.70 -4.98
CA GLN A 234 13.21 -23.17 -3.70
C GLN A 234 14.35 -22.51 -2.92
N ARG A 235 15.53 -23.16 -2.86
CA ARG A 235 16.72 -22.55 -2.24
C ARG A 235 17.21 -21.28 -2.96
N GLU A 236 16.98 -21.17 -4.25
CA GLU A 236 17.30 -19.97 -5.03
C GLU A 236 16.32 -18.84 -4.71
N LYS A 237 15.01 -19.13 -4.67
CA LYS A 237 13.99 -18.17 -4.24
C LYS A 237 14.25 -17.64 -2.83
N ASP A 238 14.58 -18.52 -1.88
CA ASP A 238 14.91 -18.11 -0.51
C ASP A 238 16.18 -17.24 -0.43
N ARG A 239 17.15 -17.47 -1.34
CA ARG A 239 18.35 -16.62 -1.45
C ARG A 239 18.02 -15.25 -2.04
N ALA A 240 17.25 -15.22 -3.13
CA ALA A 240 16.80 -14.00 -3.78
C ALA A 240 15.92 -13.14 -2.85
N GLU A 241 15.05 -13.76 -2.06
CA GLU A 241 14.22 -13.05 -1.07
C GLU A 241 15.08 -12.39 0.01
N ARG A 242 16.08 -13.11 0.55
CA ARG A 242 17.02 -12.54 1.53
C ARG A 242 17.87 -11.42 0.96
N GLU A 243 18.23 -11.49 -0.31
CA GLU A 243 18.96 -10.42 -0.98
C GLU A 243 18.06 -9.20 -1.22
N LYS A 244 16.81 -9.43 -1.65
CA LYS A 244 15.83 -8.37 -1.82
C LYS A 244 15.51 -7.66 -0.50
N ASP A 245 15.30 -8.38 0.60
CA ASP A 245 15.10 -7.77 1.93
C ASP A 245 16.31 -6.92 2.36
N ARG A 246 17.54 -7.38 2.06
CA ARG A 246 18.75 -6.58 2.32
C ARG A 246 18.81 -5.32 1.44
N ALA A 247 18.45 -5.43 0.17
CA ALA A 247 18.43 -4.32 -0.76
C ALA A 247 17.35 -3.29 -0.38
N ASP A 248 16.15 -3.74 -0.04
CA ASP A 248 15.04 -2.88 0.38
C ASP A 248 15.40 -2.10 1.66
N ARG A 249 16.01 -2.76 2.66
CA ARG A 249 16.53 -2.09 3.88
C ARG A 249 17.71 -1.17 3.62
N ALA A 250 18.52 -1.43 2.60
CA ALA A 250 19.59 -0.52 2.21
C ALA A 250 19.01 0.73 1.56
N LYS A 251 18.05 0.56 0.66
CA LYS A 251 17.35 1.63 -0.03
C LYS A 251 16.57 2.52 0.94
N GLU A 252 15.84 1.94 1.89
CA GLU A 252 15.13 2.72 2.92
C GLU A 252 16.08 3.61 3.73
N ARG A 253 17.26 3.09 4.10
CA ARG A 253 18.29 3.88 4.81
C ARG A 253 18.91 4.97 3.95
N GLU A 254 19.02 4.75 2.65
CA GLU A 254 19.51 5.76 1.70
C GLU A 254 18.47 6.87 1.52
N GLU A 255 17.21 6.51 1.27
CA GLU A 255 16.09 7.45 1.18
C GLU A 255 15.96 8.29 2.47
N GLU A 256 16.11 7.68 3.65
CA GLU A 256 16.12 8.43 4.93
C GLU A 256 17.29 9.40 5.05
N ARG A 257 18.49 9.01 4.58
CA ARG A 257 19.67 9.89 4.60
C ARG A 257 19.50 11.06 3.65
N GLU A 258 18.96 10.82 2.47
CA GLU A 258 18.67 11.86 1.48
C GLU A 258 17.60 12.83 1.99
N GLU A 259 16.53 12.32 2.59
CA GLU A 259 15.49 13.18 3.19
C GLU A 259 16.06 14.04 4.31
N ARG A 260 16.85 13.46 5.21
CA ARG A 260 17.56 14.21 6.27
C ARG A 260 18.58 15.20 5.72
N ALA A 261 19.15 14.95 4.55
CA ALA A 261 20.05 15.90 3.88
C ALA A 261 19.25 17.05 3.27
N ARG A 262 18.11 16.76 2.63
CA ARG A 262 17.20 17.76 2.06
C ARG A 262 16.67 18.72 3.12
N ILE A 263 16.23 18.19 4.26
CA ILE A 263 15.76 19.01 5.39
C ILE A 263 16.88 19.93 5.89
N ARG A 264 18.10 19.41 6.07
CA ARG A 264 19.25 20.23 6.48
C ARG A 264 19.67 21.28 5.46
N GLU A 265 19.41 21.04 4.17
CA GLU A 265 19.66 22.02 3.12
C GLU A 265 18.62 23.14 3.17
N GLU A 266 17.35 22.76 3.29
CA GLU A 266 16.21 23.68 3.42
C GLU A 266 16.36 24.59 4.64
N GLU A 267 16.66 24.03 5.81
CA GLU A 267 16.95 24.82 7.03
C GLU A 267 18.13 25.78 6.85
N ARG A 268 19.14 25.39 6.06
CA ARG A 268 20.30 26.27 5.79
C ARG A 268 19.92 27.42 4.88
N GLN A 269 19.12 27.15 3.86
CA GLN A 269 18.60 28.17 2.95
C GLN A 269 17.69 29.16 3.69
N GLU A 270 16.80 28.66 4.55
CA GLU A 270 15.93 29.51 5.37
C GLU A 270 16.74 30.40 6.31
N ARG A 271 17.73 29.84 7.02
CA ARG A 271 18.65 30.62 7.87
C ARG A 271 19.44 31.66 7.08
N ALA A 272 19.84 31.35 5.85
CA ALA A 272 20.51 32.32 4.98
C ALA A 272 19.56 33.45 4.55
N ALA A 273 18.33 33.12 4.15
CA ALA A 273 17.32 34.10 3.78
C ALA A 273 16.96 35.04 4.94
N ILE A 274 16.87 34.52 6.17
CA ILE A 274 16.66 35.33 7.37
C ILE A 274 17.80 36.34 7.55
N ARG A 275 19.07 35.89 7.47
CA ARG A 275 20.24 36.79 7.60
C ARG A 275 20.27 37.86 6.51
N ASP A 276 19.92 37.51 5.28
CA ASP A 276 19.87 38.48 4.17
C ASP A 276 18.77 39.52 4.38
N ASN A 277 17.61 39.10 4.89
CA ASN A 277 16.52 40.02 5.22
C ASN A 277 16.90 40.96 6.39
N GLU A 278 17.52 40.42 7.44
CA GLU A 278 18.06 41.22 8.54
C GLU A 278 19.10 42.23 8.06
N ARG A 279 20.03 41.81 7.19
CA ARG A 279 21.00 42.72 6.57
C ARG A 279 20.31 43.86 5.83
N LYS A 280 19.36 43.55 4.94
CA LYS A 280 18.60 44.57 4.19
C LYS A 280 17.86 45.53 5.12
N ARG A 281 17.28 45.03 6.21
CA ARG A 281 16.61 45.87 7.21
C ARG A 281 17.60 46.80 7.92
N THR A 282 18.78 46.31 8.29
CA THR A 282 19.81 47.15 8.92
C THR A 282 20.35 48.21 7.96
N GLU A 283 20.55 47.87 6.68
CA GLU A 283 20.96 48.80 5.64
C GLU A 283 19.91 49.89 5.41
N ALA A 284 18.62 49.51 5.32
CA ALA A 284 17.53 50.47 5.19
C ALA A 284 17.43 51.43 6.38
N LEU A 285 17.61 50.92 7.60
CA LEU A 285 17.60 51.74 8.82
C LEU A 285 18.79 52.72 8.85
N MET A 286 19.98 52.25 8.48
CA MET A 286 21.16 53.13 8.35
C MET A 286 20.96 54.21 7.29
N ALA A 287 20.37 53.87 6.14
CA ALA A 287 20.06 54.83 5.09
C ALA A 287 19.06 55.90 5.57
N LEU A 288 18.04 55.51 6.35
CA LEU A 288 17.09 56.44 6.96
C LEU A 288 17.80 57.40 7.93
N ILE A 289 18.66 56.88 8.80
CA ILE A 289 19.46 57.70 9.73
C ILE A 289 20.33 58.70 8.96
N GLN A 290 21.02 58.24 7.91
CA GLN A 290 21.85 59.09 7.05
C GLN A 290 21.03 60.22 6.40
N ALA A 291 19.81 59.90 5.91
CA ALA A 291 18.91 60.88 5.30
C ALA A 291 18.42 61.93 6.30
N VAL A 292 18.07 61.53 7.52
CA VAL A 292 17.66 62.45 8.59
C VAL A 292 18.82 63.38 8.99
N LEU A 293 20.04 62.83 9.15
CA LEU A 293 21.24 63.63 9.45
C LEU A 293 21.55 64.63 8.33
N ALA A 294 21.38 64.24 7.07
CA ALA A 294 21.59 65.11 5.92
C ALA A 294 20.53 66.23 5.83
N GLN A 295 19.29 65.98 6.24
CA GLN A 295 18.24 67.01 6.31
C GLN A 295 18.51 68.02 7.43
N ALA A 296 19.04 67.58 8.57
CA ALA A 296 19.40 68.44 9.69
C ALA A 296 20.61 69.37 9.41
N HIS A 297 21.43 69.04 8.40
CA HIS A 297 22.61 69.82 7.99
C HIS A 297 22.39 70.72 6.77
N LYS A 298 21.16 70.86 6.26
CA LYS A 298 20.87 71.86 5.21
C LYS A 298 20.91 73.26 5.83
N PRO A 299 21.86 74.13 5.48
CA PRO A 299 21.85 75.50 5.96
C PRO A 299 20.63 76.24 5.37
N ASN A 300 19.93 77.00 6.21
CA ASN A 300 18.94 77.99 5.79
C ASN A 300 19.59 79.09 4.94
#